data_AF-A0A3M0D3B5-F1
#
_entry.id   AF-A0A3M0D3B5-F1
#
_cell.length_a   1.000
_cell.length_b   1.000
_cell.length_c   1.000
_cell.angle_alpha   90.00
_cell.angle_beta   90.00
_cell.angle_gamma   90.00
#
_symmetry.space_group_name_H-M   'P 1'
#
loop_
_entity.id
_entity.type
_entity.pdbx_description
1 polymer ?
#
loop_
_entity_poly.entity_id
_entity_poly.type
_entity_poly.pdbx_seq_one_letter_code
_entity_poly.pdbx_strand_id
1 'polypeptide(L)'
;MQPLQFAVPVGALDALEPYIAHVVLALVLVNMFTRIRAHSVHQQQVDDGADELSRYLPHSITTVLLVLASFVFLIVEPHGGMVMSVLAIGLFLTDFFEFESRQVEARNDMTFERPKGAVAASLLALLYAGYQSLFVFIQPVWNAIV
;
A
#
# COMPACT_ATOMS: atom_id res chain seq x y z
N MET A 1 -29.03 -24.96 3.48
CA MET A 1 -28.48 -23.64 3.82
C MET A 1 -27.33 -23.86 4.79
N GLN A 2 -26.13 -23.35 4.49
CA GLN A 2 -24.98 -23.52 5.37
C GLN A 2 -25.04 -22.47 6.50
N PRO A 3 -24.94 -22.88 7.79
CA PRO A 3 -25.12 -21.98 8.93
C PRO A 3 -24.06 -20.87 9.03
N LEU A 4 -22.98 -20.92 8.24
CA LEU A 4 -21.94 -19.89 8.19
C LEU A 4 -22.31 -18.67 7.32
N GLN A 5 -23.40 -18.73 6.55
CA GLN A 5 -23.84 -17.63 5.69
C GLN A 5 -24.34 -16.39 6.46
N PHE A 6 -24.60 -16.53 7.77
CA PHE A 6 -25.22 -15.48 8.61
C PHE A 6 -24.23 -14.72 9.52
N ALA A 7 -22.96 -15.13 9.60
CA ALA A 7 -22.00 -14.51 10.53
C ALA A 7 -21.31 -13.26 9.95
N VAL A 8 -21.18 -13.16 8.63
CA VAL A 8 -20.65 -12.00 7.89
C VAL A 8 -21.39 -11.95 6.55
N PRO A 9 -21.91 -10.79 6.09
CA PRO A 9 -22.56 -10.68 4.79
C PRO A 9 -21.50 -10.66 3.69
N VAL A 10 -20.74 -11.75 3.54
CA VAL A 10 -19.66 -11.87 2.54
C VAL A 10 -20.23 -11.69 1.13
N GLY A 11 -21.46 -12.16 0.89
CA GLY A 11 -22.15 -11.97 -0.40
C GLY A 11 -22.43 -10.51 -0.79
N ALA A 12 -22.36 -9.56 0.16
CA ALA A 12 -22.42 -8.14 -0.18
C ALA A 12 -21.12 -7.63 -0.84
N LEU A 13 -20.00 -8.34 -0.61
CA LEU A 13 -18.70 -8.03 -1.20
C LEU A 13 -18.53 -8.64 -2.60
N ASP A 14 -19.36 -9.59 -3.00
CA ASP A 14 -19.34 -10.17 -4.36
C ASP A 14 -19.47 -9.07 -5.44
N ALA A 15 -20.22 -8.00 -5.16
CA ALA A 15 -20.34 -6.86 -6.06
C ALA A 15 -19.01 -6.10 -6.29
N LEU A 16 -18.01 -6.29 -5.42
CA LEU A 16 -16.69 -5.68 -5.54
C LEU A 16 -15.72 -6.51 -6.39
N GLU A 17 -16.02 -7.78 -6.68
CA GLU A 17 -15.15 -8.69 -7.44
C GLU A 17 -14.54 -8.04 -8.69
N PRO A 18 -15.28 -7.35 -9.56
CA PRO A 18 -14.70 -6.75 -10.78
C PRO A 18 -13.79 -5.53 -10.51
N TYR A 19 -13.92 -4.91 -9.33
CA TYR A 19 -13.38 -3.58 -9.05
C TYR A 19 -12.27 -3.59 -8.00
N ILE A 20 -12.24 -4.59 -7.12
CA ILE A 20 -11.39 -4.56 -5.92
C ILE A 20 -9.91 -4.47 -6.27
N ALA A 21 -9.45 -5.18 -7.30
CA ALA A 21 -8.07 -5.09 -7.78
C ALA A 21 -7.72 -3.67 -8.29
N HIS A 22 -8.65 -3.00 -8.98
CA HIS A 22 -8.50 -1.62 -9.45
C HIS A 22 -8.46 -0.62 -8.29
N VAL A 23 -9.29 -0.83 -7.26
CA VAL A 23 -9.29 -0.01 -6.04
C VAL A 23 -7.96 -0.15 -5.29
N VAL A 24 -7.45 -1.37 -5.16
CA VAL A 24 -6.13 -1.62 -4.56
C VAL A 24 -5.03 -0.93 -5.35
N LEU A 25 -5.02 -1.05 -6.69
CA LEU A 25 -4.04 -0.37 -7.54
C LEU A 25 -4.11 1.16 -7.35
N ALA A 26 -5.31 1.75 -7.34
CA ALA A 26 -5.49 3.17 -7.09
C ALA A 26 -4.95 3.59 -5.71
N LEU A 27 -5.20 2.80 -4.67
CA LEU A 27 -4.68 3.04 -3.32
C LEU A 27 -3.15 2.93 -3.26
N VAL A 28 -2.53 1.99 -3.98
CA VAL A 28 -1.07 1.90 -4.09
C VAL A 28 -0.50 3.18 -4.71
N LEU A 29 -1.10 3.67 -5.81
CA LEU A 29 -0.66 4.90 -6.46
C LEU A 29 -0.80 6.13 -5.54
N VAL A 30 -1.93 6.23 -4.83
CA VAL A 30 -2.16 7.30 -3.85
C VAL A 30 -1.17 7.19 -2.67
N ASN A 31 -0.87 5.98 -2.21
CA ASN A 31 0.13 5.75 -1.17
C ASN A 31 1.53 6.20 -1.60
N MET A 32 1.94 5.85 -2.82
CA MET A 32 3.22 6.31 -3.39
C MET A 32 3.28 7.83 -3.54
N PHE A 33 2.19 8.46 -3.98
CA PHE A 33 2.13 9.91 -4.09
C PHE A 33 2.23 10.60 -2.72
N THR A 34 1.46 10.12 -1.73
CA THR A 34 1.51 10.67 -0.37
C THR A 34 2.86 10.43 0.30
N ARG A 35 3.58 9.34 -0.02
CA ARG A 35 4.97 9.11 0.39
C ARG A 35 5.93 10.19 -0.12
N ILE A 36 5.83 10.54 -1.40
CA ILE A 36 6.66 11.60 -1.99
C ILE A 36 6.42 12.91 -1.23
N ARG A 37 5.15 13.24 -0.98
CA ARG A 37 4.78 14.43 -0.20
C ARG A 37 5.28 14.37 1.24
N ALA A 38 5.19 13.21 1.90
CA ALA A 38 5.68 13.01 3.26
C ALA A 38 7.18 13.30 3.35
N HIS A 39 7.97 12.83 2.38
CA HIS A 39 9.41 13.11 2.38
C HIS A 39 9.70 14.60 2.23
N SER A 40 8.99 15.33 1.35
CA SER A 40 9.14 16.79 1.24
C SER A 40 8.78 17.52 2.54
N VAL A 41 7.71 17.08 3.22
CA VAL A 41 7.27 17.67 4.49
C VAL A 41 8.27 17.40 5.62
N HIS A 42 8.86 16.21 5.68
CA HIS A 42 9.88 15.92 6.68
C HIS A 42 11.19 16.65 6.37
N GLN A 43 11.59 16.76 5.10
CA GLN A 43 12.77 17.54 4.72
C GLN A 43 12.62 19.01 5.14
N GLN A 44 11.47 19.61 4.88
CA GLN A 44 11.19 20.98 5.30
C GLN A 44 11.28 21.14 6.83
N GLN A 45 10.77 20.18 7.60
CA GLN A 45 10.91 20.20 9.07
C GLN A 45 12.37 20.17 9.52
N VAL A 46 13.22 19.36 8.87
CA VAL A 46 14.66 19.34 9.15
C VAL A 46 15.31 20.67 8.78
N ASP A 47 14.98 21.22 7.61
CA ASP A 47 15.50 22.52 7.15
C ASP A 47 15.09 23.68 8.08
N ASP A 48 13.90 23.58 8.70
CA ASP A 48 13.38 24.51 9.71
C ASP A 48 13.97 24.27 11.11
N GLY A 49 14.86 23.27 11.28
CA GLY A 49 15.58 22.98 12.52
C GLY A 49 14.83 22.09 13.52
N ALA A 50 13.91 21.23 13.05
CA ALA A 50 13.17 20.33 13.93
C ALA A 50 13.98 19.09 14.35
N ASP A 51 14.19 18.93 15.66
CA ASP A 51 14.81 17.72 16.25
C ASP A 51 13.82 16.53 16.38
N GLU A 52 12.53 16.78 16.17
CA GLU A 52 11.50 15.75 16.17
C GLU A 52 10.52 15.97 15.02
N LEU A 53 10.41 14.97 14.16
CA LEU A 53 9.53 14.99 13.00
C LEU A 53 8.11 14.60 13.39
N SER A 54 7.15 15.30 12.81
CA SER A 54 5.74 14.93 12.84
C SER A 54 5.38 13.99 11.70
N ARG A 55 4.44 13.06 11.94
CA ARG A 55 3.93 12.16 10.90
C ARG A 55 3.04 12.91 9.92
N TYR A 56 3.28 12.70 8.62
CA TYR A 56 2.38 13.19 7.56
C TYR A 56 1.11 12.32 7.48
N LEU A 57 0.03 12.77 8.15
CA LEU A 57 -1.23 12.03 8.29
C LEU A 57 -1.82 11.47 6.99
N PRO A 58 -1.84 12.19 5.85
CA PRO A 58 -2.38 11.64 4.62
C PRO A 58 -1.68 10.33 4.21
N HIS A 59 -0.36 10.23 4.40
CA HIS A 59 0.35 8.99 4.10
C HIS A 59 -0.04 7.87 5.05
N SER A 60 -0.04 8.12 6.36
CA SER A 60 -0.45 7.12 7.36
C SER A 60 -1.87 6.59 7.12
N ILE A 61 -2.82 7.47 6.79
CA ILE A 61 -4.19 7.09 6.44
C ILE A 61 -4.20 6.19 5.20
N THR A 62 -3.49 6.57 4.13
CA THR A 62 -3.47 5.76 2.90
C THR A 62 -2.83 4.40 3.09
N THR A 63 -1.79 4.29 3.92
CA THR A 63 -1.17 2.99 4.25
C THR A 63 -2.16 2.09 5.00
N VAL A 64 -2.88 2.63 5.98
CA VAL A 64 -3.93 1.87 6.70
C VAL A 64 -5.06 1.45 5.76
N LEU A 65 -5.54 2.36 4.91
CA LEU A 65 -6.58 2.04 3.92
C LEU A 65 -6.11 0.96 2.94
N LEU A 66 -4.86 0.98 2.51
CA LEU A 66 -4.30 -0.04 1.64
C LEU A 66 -4.25 -1.42 2.32
N VAL A 67 -3.89 -1.48 3.60
CA VAL A 67 -3.93 -2.74 4.39
C VAL A 67 -5.36 -3.25 4.54
N LEU A 68 -6.31 -2.37 4.86
CA LEU A 68 -7.71 -2.77 4.97
C LEU A 68 -8.29 -3.24 3.62
N ALA A 69 -7.96 -2.53 2.54
CA ALA A 69 -8.39 -2.89 1.19
C ALA A 69 -7.78 -4.22 0.73
N SER A 70 -6.52 -4.53 1.11
CA SER A 70 -5.92 -5.82 0.79
C SER A 70 -6.57 -6.97 1.55
N PHE A 71 -7.06 -6.75 2.77
CA PHE A 71 -7.87 -7.74 3.50
C PHE A 71 -9.25 -7.93 2.88
N VAL A 72 -9.89 -6.85 2.41
CA VAL A 72 -11.13 -6.99 1.62
C VAL A 72 -10.84 -7.77 0.34
N PHE A 73 -9.74 -7.48 -0.34
CA PHE A 73 -9.31 -8.23 -1.52
C PHE A 73 -9.05 -9.70 -1.21
N LEU A 74 -8.48 -10.03 -0.06
CA LEU A 74 -8.30 -11.41 0.40
C LEU A 74 -9.63 -12.14 0.63
N ILE A 75 -10.66 -11.45 1.09
CA ILE A 75 -11.98 -12.06 1.27
C ILE A 75 -12.63 -12.38 -0.09
N VAL A 76 -12.50 -11.45 -1.05
CA VAL A 76 -13.13 -11.56 -2.38
C VAL A 76 -12.36 -12.51 -3.31
N GLU A 77 -11.03 -12.38 -3.37
CA GLU A 77 -10.12 -13.21 -4.16
C GLU A 77 -8.99 -13.78 -3.28
N PRO A 78 -9.18 -14.96 -2.66
CA PRO A 78 -8.27 -15.46 -1.62
C PRO A 78 -6.80 -15.55 -2.03
N HIS A 79 -6.51 -16.00 -3.24
CA HIS A 79 -5.12 -16.17 -3.69
C HIS A 79 -4.47 -14.81 -4.00
N GLY A 80 -5.15 -13.95 -4.76
CA GLY A 80 -4.68 -12.62 -5.12
C GLY A 80 -4.50 -11.72 -3.90
N GLY A 81 -5.54 -11.66 -3.07
CA GLY A 81 -5.56 -10.85 -1.87
C GLY A 81 -4.61 -11.33 -0.78
N MET A 82 -4.26 -12.62 -0.71
CA MET A 82 -3.26 -13.10 0.27
C MET A 82 -1.88 -12.49 -0.01
N VAL A 83 -1.41 -12.58 -1.25
CA VAL A 83 -0.12 -12.00 -1.64
C VAL A 83 -0.15 -10.48 -1.45
N MET A 84 -1.23 -9.82 -1.87
CA MET A 84 -1.38 -8.37 -1.69
C MET A 84 -1.38 -7.97 -0.20
N SER A 85 -1.98 -8.77 0.68
CA SER A 85 -2.00 -8.53 2.12
C SER A 85 -0.60 -8.59 2.73
N VAL A 86 0.20 -9.59 2.35
CA VAL A 86 1.61 -9.69 2.78
C VAL A 86 2.40 -8.47 2.31
N LEU A 87 2.22 -8.05 1.05
CA LEU A 87 2.89 -6.87 0.51
C LEU A 87 2.46 -5.57 1.23
N ALA A 88 1.17 -5.40 1.49
CA ALA A 88 0.63 -4.22 2.17
C ALA A 88 1.11 -4.13 3.63
N ILE A 89 1.12 -5.26 4.35
CA ILE A 89 1.67 -5.32 5.72
C ILE A 89 3.18 -5.05 5.70
N GLY A 90 3.92 -5.64 4.77
CA GLY A 90 5.35 -5.41 4.61
C GLY A 90 5.68 -3.95 4.32
N LEU A 91 4.89 -3.30 3.46
CA LEU A 91 4.97 -1.87 3.18
C LEU A 91 4.69 -1.04 4.45
N PHE A 92 3.63 -1.35 5.20
CA PHE A 92 3.29 -0.67 6.45
C PHE A 92 4.42 -0.77 7.49
N LEU A 93 5.00 -1.97 7.67
CA LEU A 93 6.11 -2.17 8.59
C LEU A 93 7.35 -1.40 8.13
N THR A 94 7.62 -1.38 6.83
CA THR A 94 8.72 -0.62 6.27
C THR A 94 8.52 0.87 6.50
N ASP A 95 7.31 1.41 6.29
CA ASP A 95 6.97 2.81 6.60
C ASP A 95 7.19 3.16 8.07
N PHE A 96 6.85 2.24 8.97
CA PHE A 96 7.06 2.44 10.40
C PHE A 96 8.55 2.60 10.72
N PHE A 97 9.38 1.64 10.30
CA PHE A 97 10.82 1.70 10.59
C PHE A 97 11.53 2.82 9.83
N GLU A 98 11.09 3.16 8.62
CA GLU A 98 11.61 4.28 7.85
C GLU A 98 11.37 5.61 8.58
N PHE A 99 10.21 5.78 9.22
CA PHE A 99 9.95 6.95 10.03
C PHE A 99 10.87 7.02 11.27
N GLU A 100 11.07 5.91 11.98
CA GLU A 100 12.00 5.87 13.11
C GLU A 100 13.45 6.15 12.67
N SER A 101 13.88 5.65 11.51
CA SER A 101 15.19 5.98 10.92
C SER A 101 15.34 7.48 10.70
N ARG A 102 14.32 8.12 10.16
CA ARG A 102 14.32 9.57 9.89
C ARG A 102 14.37 10.41 11.17
N GLN A 103 13.75 9.95 12.25
CA GLN A 103 13.89 10.61 13.55
C GLN A 103 15.34 10.57 14.04
N VAL A 104 16.04 9.46 13.81
CA VAL A 104 17.46 9.34 14.14
C VAL A 104 18.29 10.27 13.24
N GLU A 105 18.01 10.32 11.94
CA GLU A 105 18.71 11.21 11.00
C GLU A 105 18.57 12.68 11.41
N ALA A 106 17.35 13.12 11.72
CA ALA A 106 17.06 14.51 12.13
C ALA A 106 17.78 14.90 13.43
N ARG A 107 17.81 14.00 14.43
CA ARG A 107 18.42 14.28 15.74
C ARG A 107 19.95 14.29 15.75
N ASN A 108 20.57 13.65 14.76
CA ASN A 108 22.01 13.46 14.71
C ASN A 108 22.69 14.28 13.60
N ASP A 109 21.96 15.26 13.02
CA ASP A 109 22.45 16.14 11.95
C ASP A 109 23.06 15.35 10.78
N MET A 110 22.44 14.20 10.48
CA MET A 110 22.86 13.31 9.40
C MET A 110 22.29 13.79 8.07
N THR A 111 22.88 13.34 6.96
CA THR A 111 22.28 13.57 5.64
C THR A 111 20.89 12.92 5.59
N PHE A 112 19.86 13.73 5.33
CA PHE A 112 18.48 13.24 5.24
C PHE A 112 18.28 12.42 3.96
N GLU A 113 18.14 11.11 4.10
CA GLU A 113 18.15 10.21 2.95
C GLU A 113 16.76 10.02 2.31
N ARG A 114 16.77 9.55 1.06
CA ARG A 114 15.55 9.08 0.40
C ARG A 114 15.11 7.75 1.03
N PRO A 115 13.79 7.46 1.08
CA PRO A 115 13.30 6.29 1.76
C PRO A 115 13.44 5.01 0.93
N LYS A 116 14.66 4.47 0.83
CA LYS A 116 15.01 3.38 -0.10
C LYS A 116 14.19 2.11 0.17
N GLY A 117 14.08 1.71 1.43
CA GLY A 117 13.35 0.50 1.81
C GLY A 117 11.87 0.61 1.44
N ALA A 118 11.26 1.72 1.82
CA ALA A 118 9.84 1.93 1.56
C ALA A 118 9.52 2.13 0.07
N VAL A 119 10.45 2.70 -0.72
CA VAL A 119 10.34 2.75 -2.19
C VAL A 119 10.37 1.36 -2.81
N ALA A 120 11.28 0.49 -2.36
CA ALA A 120 11.37 -0.88 -2.85
C ALA A 120 10.09 -1.69 -2.53
N ALA A 121 9.59 -1.59 -1.31
CA ALA A 121 8.33 -2.21 -0.91
C ALA A 121 7.14 -1.67 -1.73
N SER A 122 7.11 -0.35 -1.99
CA SER A 122 6.07 0.28 -2.83
C SER A 122 6.10 -0.25 -4.26
N LEU A 123 7.29 -0.48 -4.82
CA LEU A 123 7.44 -1.02 -6.17
C LEU A 123 6.90 -2.44 -6.27
N LEU A 124 7.18 -3.29 -5.29
CA LEU A 124 6.63 -4.66 -5.25
C LEU A 124 5.09 -4.64 -5.17
N ALA A 125 4.53 -3.79 -4.31
CA ALA A 125 3.09 -3.60 -4.21
C ALA A 125 2.48 -3.12 -5.53
N LEU A 126 3.13 -2.15 -6.20
CA LEU A 126 2.69 -1.62 -7.49
C LEU A 126 2.70 -2.69 -8.59
N LEU A 127 3.79 -3.44 -8.71
CA LEU A 127 3.91 -4.49 -9.71
C LEU A 127 2.84 -5.56 -9.53
N TYR A 128 2.59 -5.98 -8.28
CA TYR A 128 1.60 -7.01 -8.00
C TYR A 128 0.17 -6.52 -8.19
N ALA A 129 -0.17 -5.34 -7.65
CA ALA A 129 -1.50 -4.74 -7.85
C ALA A 129 -1.76 -4.43 -9.32
N GLY A 130 -0.73 -3.97 -10.05
CA GLY A 130 -0.79 -3.74 -11.49
C GLY A 130 -1.03 -5.04 -12.27
N TYR A 131 -0.33 -6.12 -11.92
CA TYR A 131 -0.60 -7.44 -12.50
C TYR A 131 -2.05 -7.86 -12.27
N GLN A 132 -2.55 -7.85 -11.03
CA GLN A 132 -3.92 -8.25 -10.72
C GLN A 132 -4.96 -7.38 -11.43
N SER A 133 -4.77 -6.06 -11.47
CA SER A 133 -5.76 -5.14 -12.01
C SER A 133 -5.73 -5.04 -13.54
N LEU A 134 -4.57 -5.08 -14.17
CA LEU A 134 -4.43 -4.79 -15.60
C LEU A 134 -4.40 -6.05 -16.48
N PHE A 135 -4.31 -7.24 -15.89
CA PHE A 135 -4.25 -8.48 -16.66
C PHE A 135 -5.48 -8.70 -17.54
N VAL A 136 -6.65 -8.13 -17.19
CA VAL A 136 -7.86 -8.17 -18.04
C VAL A 136 -7.62 -7.64 -19.47
N PHE A 137 -6.69 -6.69 -19.64
CA PHE A 137 -6.33 -6.15 -20.96
C PHE A 137 -5.32 -7.04 -21.71
N ILE A 138 -4.54 -7.83 -20.98
CA ILE A 138 -3.48 -8.70 -21.52
C ILE A 138 -4.03 -10.10 -21.82
N GLN A 139 -4.97 -10.58 -21.01
CA GLN A 139 -5.57 -11.91 -21.06
C GLN A 139 -6.06 -12.31 -22.46
N PRO A 140 -6.75 -11.44 -23.24
CA PRO A 140 -7.22 -11.83 -24.58
C PRO A 140 -6.07 -12.12 -25.55
N VAL A 141 -4.97 -11.36 -25.45
CA VAL A 141 -3.79 -11.55 -26.29
C VAL A 141 -3.02 -12.79 -25.86
N TRP A 142 -2.89 -13.02 -24.56
CA TRP A 142 -2.19 -14.19 -24.02
C TRP A 142 -2.88 -15.50 -24.41
N ASN A 143 -4.21 -15.56 -24.25
CA ASN A 143 -5.03 -16.73 -24.61
C ASN A 143 -5.08 -17.01 -26.12
N ALA A 144 -4.61 -16.07 -26.96
CA ALA A 144 -4.50 -16.28 -28.40
C ALA A 144 -3.21 -17.00 -28.81
N ILE A 145 -2.20 -17.04 -27.92
CA ILE A 145 -0.86 -17.58 -28.20
C ILE A 145 -0.59 -18.85 -27.39
N VAL A 146 -1.06 -18.89 -26.14
CA VAL A 146 -0.95 -20.04 -25.21
C VAL A 146 -2.31 -20.67 -25.01
#